data_AF-A0A4U0VUY6-F1
#
_entry.id   AF-A0A4U0VUY6-F1
#
_cell.length_a   1.000
_cell.length_b   1.000
_cell.length_c   1.000
_cell.angle_alpha   90.00
_cell.angle_beta   90.00
_cell.angle_gamma   90.00
#
_symmetry.space_group_name_H-M   'P 1'
#
loop_
_entity.id
_entity.type
_entity.pdbx_description
1 polymer ?
#
loop_
_entity_poly.entity_id
_entity_poly.type
_entity_poly.pdbx_seq_one_letter_code
_entity_poly.pdbx_strand_id
1 'polypeptide(L)'
;MASAESAQECALCQVPATAKCGRCKNIWFCSELCQKTLWPVHKHLCGGDPNYFRQAPLSDREMNDIEAVKDTTACERDCKCNHGMNFRGNLTAYPGNARTILKSSPKILTKPNPRTDYRELCLLDVRRKLRDTYADQKRATPVSDPWMELEWFYNTANWALSNHHEPTFSRAEQEQMTAVAAQALNDWLRQALIYCQITDLGMQNSTMGFDTSPHTWIRLLCINWDRLVALLDKAEINAKAKAAIRKQMEQKQRGIDAMRWSRKAFWTGPAKHPKSKGAVTSFGLG
;
A
#
# COMPACT_ATOMS: atom_id res chain seq x y z
N MET A 1 -17.06 -37.34 0.59
CA MET A 1 -17.05 -36.31 -0.47
C MET A 1 -15.98 -35.30 -0.08
N ALA A 2 -14.82 -35.30 -0.76
CA ALA A 2 -13.78 -34.31 -0.50
C ALA A 2 -14.24 -32.97 -1.08
N SER A 3 -14.45 -31.96 -0.24
CA SER A 3 -14.66 -30.59 -0.71
C SER A 3 -13.48 -30.21 -1.62
N ALA A 4 -13.78 -29.82 -2.85
CA ALA A 4 -12.78 -29.24 -3.75
C ALA A 4 -12.23 -27.98 -3.08
N GLU A 5 -11.07 -28.11 -2.46
CA GLU A 5 -10.35 -26.99 -1.85
C GLU A 5 -10.07 -25.99 -2.99
N SER A 6 -10.72 -24.82 -2.93
CA SER A 6 -10.58 -23.82 -3.99
C SER A 6 -9.10 -23.47 -4.13
N ALA A 7 -8.55 -23.75 -5.32
CA ALA A 7 -7.15 -23.45 -5.62
C ALA A 7 -6.87 -21.98 -5.30
N GLN A 8 -5.86 -21.74 -4.47
CA GLN A 8 -5.53 -20.40 -4.01
C GLN A 8 -4.93 -19.58 -5.16
N GLU A 9 -5.27 -18.30 -5.23
CA GLU A 9 -4.84 -17.42 -6.32
C GLU A 9 -3.48 -16.77 -6.03
N CYS A 10 -2.69 -16.48 -7.08
CA CYS A 10 -1.49 -15.66 -6.97
C CYS A 10 -1.82 -14.25 -6.47
N ALA A 11 -1.09 -13.77 -5.47
CA ALA A 11 -1.28 -12.44 -4.88
C ALA A 11 -0.99 -11.28 -5.84
N LEU A 12 -0.25 -11.52 -6.93
CA LEU A 12 0.04 -10.50 -7.95
C LEU A 12 -0.95 -10.51 -9.12
N CYS A 13 -1.25 -11.68 -9.69
CA CYS A 13 -1.87 -11.77 -11.03
C CYS A 13 -3.13 -12.66 -11.12
N GLN A 14 -3.62 -13.20 -10.00
CA GLN A 14 -4.80 -14.10 -9.89
C GLN A 14 -4.72 -15.46 -10.58
N VAL A 15 -3.65 -15.77 -11.32
CA VAL A 15 -3.43 -17.13 -11.84
C VAL A 15 -3.35 -18.11 -10.66
N PRO A 16 -3.84 -19.36 -10.80
CA PRO A 16 -3.70 -20.39 -9.77
C PRO A 16 -2.26 -20.47 -9.25
N ALA A 17 -2.12 -20.39 -7.93
CA ALA A 17 -0.82 -20.39 -7.30
C ALA A 17 -0.24 -21.81 -7.27
N THR A 18 1.07 -21.88 -7.43
CA THR A 18 1.84 -23.14 -7.42
C THR A 18 2.73 -23.25 -6.17
N ALA A 19 2.98 -22.12 -5.50
CA ALA A 19 3.83 -22.07 -4.32
C ALA A 19 3.34 -21.02 -3.30
N LYS A 20 3.71 -21.22 -2.04
CA LYS A 20 3.61 -20.22 -0.96
C LYS A 20 4.95 -19.55 -0.72
N CYS A 21 4.96 -18.37 -0.11
CA CYS A 21 6.19 -17.83 0.47
C CYS A 21 6.80 -18.84 1.45
N GLY A 22 8.06 -19.25 1.22
CA GLY A 22 8.73 -20.25 2.05
C GLY A 22 8.90 -19.84 3.52
N ARG A 23 8.94 -18.54 3.81
CA ARG A 23 9.11 -18.01 5.18
C ARG A 23 7.80 -17.87 5.94
N CYS A 24 6.84 -17.09 5.42
CA CYS A 24 5.61 -16.81 6.16
C CYS A 24 4.45 -17.76 5.85
N LYS A 25 4.46 -18.43 4.69
CA LYS A 25 3.39 -19.30 4.19
C LYS A 25 1.99 -18.64 4.08
N ASN A 26 1.89 -17.31 4.24
CA ASN A 26 0.64 -16.56 4.24
C ASN A 26 0.25 -16.00 2.86
N ILE A 27 1.18 -15.94 1.91
CA ILE A 27 0.96 -15.40 0.57
C ILE A 27 1.31 -16.45 -0.48
N TRP A 28 0.51 -16.47 -1.53
CA TRP A 28 0.57 -17.45 -2.62
C TRP A 28 1.06 -16.80 -3.92
N PHE A 29 1.87 -17.52 -4.68
CA PHE A 29 2.44 -17.09 -5.95
C PHE A 29 2.32 -18.19 -7.01
N CYS A 30 2.08 -17.79 -8.26
CA CYS A 30 2.11 -18.72 -9.40
C CYS A 30 3.53 -18.94 -9.95
N SER A 31 4.48 -18.07 -9.63
CA SER A 31 5.86 -18.12 -10.14
C SER A 31 6.84 -17.38 -9.23
N GLU A 32 8.13 -17.75 -9.34
CA GLU A 32 9.23 -17.03 -8.67
C GLU A 32 9.30 -15.56 -9.11
N LEU A 33 8.92 -15.25 -10.35
CA LEU A 33 8.87 -13.88 -10.84
C LEU A 33 7.85 -13.05 -10.02
N CYS A 34 6.62 -13.54 -9.86
CA CYS A 34 5.61 -12.82 -9.07
C CYS A 34 6.05 -12.62 -7.62
N GLN A 35 6.72 -13.62 -7.04
CA GLN A 35 7.31 -13.52 -5.71
C GLN A 35 8.39 -12.43 -5.65
N LYS A 36 9.33 -12.41 -6.60
CA LYS A 36 10.40 -11.39 -6.68
C LYS A 36 9.84 -9.99 -6.90
N THR A 37 8.81 -9.84 -7.73
CA THR A 37 8.12 -8.55 -7.97
C THR A 37 7.52 -7.99 -6.67
N LEU A 38 6.92 -8.83 -5.83
CA LEU A 38 6.31 -8.39 -4.57
C LEU A 38 7.27 -8.40 -3.38
N TRP A 39 8.47 -8.98 -3.52
CA TRP A 39 9.42 -9.10 -2.42
C TRP A 39 9.83 -7.76 -1.77
N PRO A 40 10.08 -6.66 -2.51
CA PRO A 40 10.49 -5.38 -1.91
C PRO A 40 9.53 -4.88 -0.83
N VAL A 41 8.23 -5.03 -1.02
CA VAL A 41 7.20 -4.67 -0.03
C VAL A 41 6.87 -5.82 0.91
N HIS A 42 6.76 -7.06 0.40
CA HIS A 42 6.37 -8.22 1.20
C HIS A 42 7.37 -8.53 2.31
N LYS A 43 8.68 -8.33 2.09
CA LYS A 43 9.73 -8.65 3.08
C LYS A 43 9.52 -7.98 4.44
N HIS A 44 8.88 -6.81 4.47
CA HIS A 44 8.59 -6.07 5.70
C HIS A 44 7.37 -6.59 6.47
N LEU A 45 6.47 -7.30 5.79
CA LEU A 45 5.32 -7.98 6.37
C LEU A 45 5.59 -9.48 6.61
N CYS A 46 6.65 -10.01 6.00
CA CYS A 46 6.96 -11.42 5.96
C CYS A 46 7.36 -11.95 7.36
N GLY A 47 6.60 -12.92 7.86
CA GLY A 47 6.82 -13.52 9.18
C GLY A 47 6.23 -12.69 10.32
N GLY A 48 5.59 -11.55 10.03
CA GLY A 48 4.76 -10.83 10.98
C GLY A 48 3.42 -11.52 11.22
N ASP A 49 2.67 -11.02 12.20
CA ASP A 49 1.29 -11.43 12.44
C ASP A 49 0.45 -11.18 11.16
N PRO A 50 -0.22 -12.21 10.60
CA PRO A 50 -1.06 -12.03 9.42
C PRO A 50 -2.25 -11.12 9.65
N ASN A 51 -2.73 -10.97 10.89
CA ASN A 51 -3.93 -10.22 11.26
C ASN A 51 -3.65 -8.75 11.61
N TYR A 52 -2.39 -8.33 11.54
CA TYR A 52 -2.00 -6.99 11.93
C TYR A 52 -1.10 -6.36 10.87
N PHE A 53 -1.57 -5.27 10.27
CA PHE A 53 -0.80 -4.53 9.29
C PHE A 53 0.29 -3.71 9.98
N ARG A 54 1.51 -3.70 9.41
CA ARG A 54 2.63 -2.92 9.93
C ARG A 54 3.35 -2.20 8.81
N GLN A 55 3.68 -0.95 9.04
CA GLN A 55 4.51 -0.21 8.11
C GLN A 55 5.97 -0.63 8.18
N ALA A 56 6.62 -0.65 7.02
CA ALA A 56 8.07 -0.80 6.95
C ALA A 56 8.75 0.32 7.76
N PRO A 57 9.89 0.01 8.41
CA PRO A 57 10.78 1.04 8.93
C PRO A 57 11.18 2.01 7.81
N LEU A 58 11.58 3.21 8.20
CA LEU A 58 12.13 4.16 7.24
C LEU A 58 13.46 3.65 6.68
N SER A 59 13.60 3.74 5.37
CA SER A 59 14.85 3.57 4.67
C SER A 59 15.86 4.66 5.04
N ASP A 60 17.15 4.43 4.80
CA ASP A 60 18.17 5.46 5.01
C ASP A 60 17.94 6.68 4.11
N ARG A 61 17.34 6.47 2.92
CA ARG A 61 16.92 7.56 2.04
C ARG A 61 15.83 8.41 2.68
N GLU A 62 14.71 7.80 3.12
CA GLU A 62 13.63 8.51 3.80
C GLU A 62 14.17 9.27 5.03
N MET A 63 15.09 8.67 5.79
CA MET A 63 15.74 9.31 6.93
C MET A 63 16.56 10.55 6.52
N ASN A 64 17.33 10.48 5.45
CA ASN A 64 18.11 11.62 4.97
C ASN A 64 17.18 12.74 4.44
N ASP A 65 16.12 12.36 3.74
CA ASP A 65 15.14 13.31 3.21
C ASP A 65 14.39 14.02 4.35
N ILE A 66 14.07 13.31 5.44
CA ILE A 66 13.54 13.89 6.68
C ILE A 66 14.47 14.92 7.28
N GLU A 67 15.75 14.59 7.43
CA GLU A 67 16.74 15.50 8.00
C GLU A 67 16.89 16.77 7.15
N ALA A 68 16.76 16.64 5.82
CA ALA A 68 16.81 17.78 4.90
C ALA A 68 15.58 18.70 5.00
N VAL A 69 14.44 18.19 5.46
CA VAL A 69 13.17 18.94 5.47
C VAL A 69 12.67 19.26 6.88
N LYS A 70 13.35 18.78 7.93
CA LYS A 70 12.83 18.88 9.31
C LYS A 70 12.68 20.31 9.84
N ASP A 71 13.52 21.21 9.33
CA ASP A 71 13.50 22.63 9.67
C ASP A 71 12.63 23.43 8.69
N THR A 72 11.99 22.79 7.71
CA THR A 72 11.02 23.45 6.82
C THR A 72 9.67 23.58 7.51
N THR A 73 9.24 24.81 7.67
CA THR A 73 7.87 25.22 7.99
C THR A 73 6.96 24.77 6.83
N ALA A 74 6.28 23.63 7.00
CA ALA A 74 5.37 23.07 5.99
C ALA A 74 4.28 24.06 5.54
N CYS A 75 4.04 25.09 6.34
CA CYS A 75 3.05 26.10 6.12
C CYS A 75 3.52 27.43 6.74
N GLU A 76 4.17 28.29 5.97
CA GLU A 76 4.43 29.68 6.38
C GLU A 76 3.29 30.63 6.03
N ARG A 77 2.27 30.18 5.30
CA ARG A 77 1.15 31.02 4.83
C ARG A 77 -0.16 30.45 5.31
N ASP A 78 -0.80 31.10 6.28
CA ASP A 78 -2.27 31.17 6.50
C ASP A 78 -3.13 29.92 6.21
N CYS A 79 -2.56 28.71 6.23
CA CYS A 79 -3.33 27.49 6.17
C CYS A 79 -3.98 27.40 7.54
N LYS A 80 -5.28 27.68 7.61
CA LYS A 80 -6.11 27.40 8.78
C LYS A 80 -6.15 25.90 9.15
N CYS A 81 -5.29 25.06 8.56
CA CYS A 81 -5.09 23.69 8.93
C CYS A 81 -4.22 23.62 10.19
N ASN A 82 -4.71 22.94 11.21
CA ASN A 82 -4.05 22.76 12.52
C ASN A 82 -2.81 21.84 12.46
N HIS A 83 -2.09 21.78 11.34
CA HIS A 83 -0.86 20.99 11.20
C HIS A 83 0.36 21.68 11.86
N GLY A 84 0.14 22.78 12.59
CA GLY A 84 1.12 23.68 13.20
C GLY A 84 1.87 23.15 14.43
N MET A 85 2.24 21.87 14.46
CA MET A 85 3.46 21.50 15.17
C MET A 85 4.58 21.52 14.14
N ASN A 86 5.69 22.21 14.42
CA ASN A 86 6.88 22.05 13.60
C ASN A 86 7.18 20.54 13.53
N PHE A 87 7.44 20.02 12.33
CA PHE A 87 7.73 18.60 12.16
C PHE A 87 8.87 18.14 13.07
N ARG A 88 9.82 19.06 13.35
CA ARG A 88 10.81 18.96 14.41
C ARG A 88 10.21 18.74 15.80
N GLY A 89 9.19 19.51 16.20
CA GLY A 89 8.46 19.36 17.46
C GLY A 89 7.81 18.00 17.57
N ASN A 90 7.17 17.51 16.52
CA ASN A 90 6.68 16.13 16.49
C ASN A 90 7.84 15.16 16.70
N LEU A 91 8.92 15.28 15.90
CA LEU A 91 10.12 14.45 16.03
C LEU A 91 10.77 14.48 17.43
N THR A 92 10.73 15.62 18.13
CA THR A 92 11.30 15.80 19.47
C THR A 92 10.32 15.50 20.60
N ALA A 93 9.01 15.54 20.35
CA ALA A 93 7.97 15.22 21.33
C ALA A 93 7.89 13.71 21.57
N TYR A 94 8.53 12.90 20.74
CA TYR A 94 8.62 11.44 20.90
C TYR A 94 9.52 11.07 22.09
N PRO A 95 9.00 10.42 23.16
CA PRO A 95 9.84 9.96 24.27
C PRO A 95 10.81 8.87 23.78
N GLY A 96 12.10 9.18 23.81
CA GLY A 96 13.19 8.33 23.32
C GLY A 96 13.83 8.87 22.04
N ASN A 97 14.77 8.12 21.46
CA ASN A 97 15.39 8.50 20.19
C ASN A 97 14.41 8.17 19.05
N ALA A 98 13.66 9.16 18.55
CA ALA A 98 12.69 9.02 17.45
C ALA A 98 13.29 8.28 16.24
N ARG A 99 14.57 8.51 15.95
CA ARG A 99 15.31 7.80 14.90
C ARG A 99 15.34 6.29 15.13
N THR A 100 15.54 5.86 16.37
CA THR A 100 15.51 4.44 16.75
C THR A 100 14.12 3.84 16.55
N ILE A 101 13.05 4.57 16.91
CA ILE A 101 11.67 4.11 16.72
C ILE A 101 11.36 3.94 15.24
N LEU A 102 11.66 4.95 14.42
CA LEU A 102 11.39 4.97 12.98
C LEU A 102 12.20 3.94 12.19
N LYS A 103 13.42 3.61 12.64
CA LYS A 103 14.27 2.55 12.07
C LYS A 103 13.98 1.16 12.63
N SER A 104 13.30 1.06 13.76
CA SER A 104 13.02 -0.24 14.36
C SER A 104 12.08 -1.04 13.48
N SER A 105 12.45 -2.30 13.22
CA SER A 105 11.46 -3.30 12.81
C SER A 105 10.69 -3.69 14.06
N PRO A 106 9.37 -3.55 14.09
CA PRO A 106 8.61 -3.86 15.29
C PRO A 106 8.78 -5.34 15.56
N LYS A 107 9.18 -5.70 16.79
CA LYS A 107 9.12 -7.10 17.23
C LYS A 107 7.69 -7.58 17.01
N ILE A 108 7.53 -8.82 16.54
CA ILE A 108 6.21 -9.44 16.39
C ILE A 108 5.53 -9.33 17.76
N LEU A 109 4.50 -8.51 17.83
CA LEU A 109 3.70 -8.38 19.03
C LEU A 109 2.44 -9.20 18.78
N THR A 110 2.14 -10.10 19.70
CA THR A 110 0.95 -10.94 19.66
C THR A 110 -0.33 -10.17 20.02
N LYS A 111 -0.20 -8.92 20.46
CA LYS A 111 -1.31 -8.03 20.83
C LYS A 111 -1.01 -6.58 20.41
N PRO A 112 -2.04 -5.77 20.12
CA PRO A 112 -1.91 -4.33 20.00
C PRO A 112 -1.21 -3.77 21.25
N ASN A 113 -0.27 -2.84 21.04
CA ASN A 113 0.48 -2.19 22.11
C ASN A 113 0.49 -0.69 21.82
N PRO A 114 0.16 0.17 22.79
CA PRO A 114 0.18 1.62 22.62
C PRO A 114 1.50 2.13 22.01
N ARG A 115 2.64 1.52 22.34
CA ARG A 115 3.95 1.88 21.76
C ARG A 115 4.09 1.50 20.28
N THR A 116 3.44 0.42 19.85
CA THR A 116 3.44 0.03 18.43
C THR A 116 2.51 0.90 17.63
N ASP A 117 1.33 1.18 18.17
CA ASP A 117 0.41 2.16 17.59
C ASP A 117 1.08 3.53 17.40
N TYR A 118 1.80 3.96 18.44
CA TYR A 118 2.60 5.17 18.39
C TYR A 118 3.65 5.17 17.27
N ARG A 119 4.40 4.08 17.10
CA ARG A 119 5.36 3.93 16.00
C ARG A 119 4.66 4.05 14.64
N GLU A 120 3.53 3.37 14.45
CA GLU A 120 2.78 3.42 13.19
C GLU A 120 2.30 4.84 12.88
N LEU A 121 1.78 5.55 13.88
CA LEU A 121 1.40 6.96 13.75
C LEU A 121 2.59 7.83 13.34
N CYS A 122 3.76 7.66 13.98
CA CYS A 122 4.97 8.39 13.62
C CYS A 122 5.37 8.17 12.15
N LEU A 123 5.29 6.92 11.67
CA LEU A 123 5.63 6.59 10.29
C LEU A 123 4.66 7.21 9.28
N LEU A 124 3.36 7.26 9.60
CA LEU A 124 2.37 7.93 8.76
C LEU A 124 2.66 9.42 8.66
N ASP A 125 2.84 10.09 9.80
CA ASP A 125 3.11 11.52 9.83
C ASP A 125 4.37 11.90 9.04
N VAL A 126 5.42 11.11 9.19
CA VAL A 126 6.66 11.26 8.45
C VAL A 126 6.45 11.09 6.95
N ARG A 127 5.80 10.01 6.52
CA ARG A 127 5.60 9.73 5.09
C ARG A 127 4.65 10.72 4.44
N ARG A 128 3.65 11.21 5.17
CA ARG A 128 2.79 12.32 4.73
C ARG A 128 3.63 13.55 4.42
N LYS A 129 4.45 13.98 5.37
CA LYS A 129 5.32 15.16 5.21
C LYS A 129 6.33 15.00 4.07
N LEU A 130 6.92 13.81 3.92
CA LEU A 130 7.80 13.52 2.79
C LEU A 130 7.05 13.62 1.46
N ARG A 131 5.87 13.01 1.35
CA ARG A 131 5.04 13.10 0.14
C ARG A 131 4.70 14.55 -0.20
N ASP A 132 4.23 15.32 0.76
CA ASP A 132 3.88 16.74 0.55
C ASP A 132 5.10 17.52 0.06
N THR A 133 6.28 17.26 0.67
CA THR A 133 7.52 17.90 0.26
C THR A 133 7.95 17.52 -1.16
N TYR A 134 7.77 16.26 -1.56
CA TYR A 134 8.06 15.83 -2.93
C TYR A 134 7.03 16.32 -3.95
N ALA A 135 5.79 16.58 -3.55
CA ALA A 135 4.78 17.14 -4.43
C ALA A 135 5.10 18.59 -4.80
N ASP A 136 5.60 19.37 -3.83
CA ASP A 136 5.97 20.79 -4.03
C ASP A 136 7.27 20.95 -4.81
N GLN A 137 8.23 20.06 -4.55
CA GLN A 137 9.50 20.06 -5.25
C GLN A 137 9.28 19.40 -6.61
N LYS A 138 9.35 20.17 -7.71
CA LYS A 138 9.43 19.65 -9.10
C LYS A 138 10.69 18.80 -9.36
N ARG A 139 11.18 18.03 -8.39
CA ARG A 139 12.37 17.19 -8.45
C ARG A 139 12.14 16.06 -9.45
N ALA A 140 13.18 15.79 -10.23
CA ALA A 140 13.22 14.82 -11.32
C ALA A 140 13.18 13.34 -10.86
N THR A 141 12.95 13.05 -9.58
CA THR A 141 12.87 11.68 -9.06
C THR A 141 11.46 11.38 -8.52
N PRO A 142 10.47 11.19 -9.41
CA PRO A 142 9.09 10.88 -9.06
C PRO A 142 8.90 9.41 -8.70
N VAL A 143 9.91 8.78 -8.09
CA VAL A 143 9.78 7.39 -7.65
C VAL A 143 9.17 7.43 -6.26
N SER A 144 7.83 7.45 -6.23
CA SER A 144 7.09 7.32 -4.99
C SER A 144 7.36 5.93 -4.43
N ASP A 145 8.12 5.84 -3.33
CA ASP A 145 8.23 4.62 -2.56
C ASP A 145 6.81 4.08 -2.28
N PRO A 146 6.50 2.81 -2.58
CA PRO A 146 5.18 2.23 -2.34
C PRO A 146 4.63 2.47 -0.93
N TRP A 147 5.51 2.60 0.07
CA TRP A 147 5.13 2.91 1.45
C TRP A 147 4.67 4.36 1.63
N MET A 148 5.20 5.31 0.87
CA MET A 148 4.73 6.70 0.88
C MET A 148 3.35 6.84 0.23
N GLU A 149 3.10 6.13 -0.87
CA GLU A 149 1.77 6.09 -1.47
C GLU A 149 0.76 5.36 -0.56
N LEU A 150 1.20 4.32 0.14
CA LEU A 150 0.37 3.62 1.11
C LEU A 150 -0.13 4.54 2.24
N GLU A 151 0.65 5.56 2.64
CA GLU A 151 0.22 6.52 3.66
C GLU A 151 -1.15 7.12 3.31
N TRP A 152 -1.40 7.43 2.04
CA TRP A 152 -2.69 8.00 1.61
C TRP A 152 -3.86 7.06 1.90
N PHE A 153 -3.70 5.76 1.61
CA PHE A 153 -4.71 4.75 1.89
C PHE A 153 -4.93 4.59 3.40
N TYR A 154 -3.83 4.54 4.16
CA TYR A 154 -3.89 4.40 5.61
C TYR A 154 -4.57 5.61 6.26
N ASN A 155 -4.16 6.83 5.90
CA ASN A 155 -4.74 8.05 6.43
C ASN A 155 -6.22 8.19 6.03
N THR A 156 -6.59 7.79 4.81
CA THR A 156 -7.99 7.70 4.36
C THR A 156 -8.81 6.76 5.25
N ALA A 157 -8.27 5.58 5.56
CA ALA A 157 -8.90 4.61 6.46
C ALA A 157 -9.05 5.18 7.88
N ASN A 158 -7.98 5.75 8.44
CA ASN A 158 -7.98 6.35 9.76
C ASN A 158 -9.00 7.50 9.88
N TRP A 159 -9.01 8.40 8.90
CA TRP A 159 -9.98 9.50 8.83
C TRP A 159 -11.43 9.00 8.71
N ALA A 160 -11.69 8.02 7.85
CA ALA A 160 -13.05 7.49 7.66
C ALA A 160 -13.58 6.79 8.92
N LEU A 161 -12.74 6.00 9.60
CA LEU A 161 -13.11 5.34 10.85
C LEU A 161 -13.29 6.36 11.99
N SER A 162 -12.44 7.39 12.05
CA SER A 162 -12.56 8.47 13.03
C SER A 162 -13.85 9.28 12.86
N ASN A 163 -14.28 9.58 11.63
CA ASN A 163 -15.45 10.45 11.39
C ASN A 163 -16.79 9.72 11.32
N HIS A 164 -16.77 8.41 11.10
CA HIS A 164 -17.97 7.61 10.94
C HIS A 164 -18.07 6.49 11.97
N HIS A 165 -17.47 6.66 13.16
CA HIS A 165 -17.65 5.71 14.23
C HIS A 165 -19.13 5.67 14.66
N GLU A 166 -19.73 4.48 14.61
CA GLU A 166 -20.89 4.17 15.43
C GLU A 166 -20.39 3.88 16.87
N PRO A 167 -21.24 3.95 17.92
CA PRO A 167 -20.82 4.08 19.32
C PRO A 167 -20.04 2.89 19.94
N THR A 168 -19.48 2.00 19.12
CA THR A 168 -18.85 0.74 19.52
C THR A 168 -17.40 0.87 19.96
N PHE A 169 -16.69 1.95 19.59
CA PHE A 169 -15.30 2.11 20.03
C PHE A 169 -15.23 2.74 21.42
N SER A 170 -14.57 2.04 22.33
CA SER A 170 -14.17 2.55 23.64
C SER A 170 -13.25 3.78 23.50
N ARG A 171 -13.16 4.58 24.56
CA ARG A 171 -12.22 5.72 24.60
C ARG A 171 -10.77 5.31 24.33
N ALA A 172 -10.34 4.14 24.82
CA ALA A 172 -9.00 3.63 24.57
C ALA A 172 -8.76 3.30 23.08
N GLU A 173 -9.77 2.79 22.38
CA GLU A 173 -9.71 2.56 20.94
C GLU A 173 -9.72 3.87 20.14
N GLN A 174 -10.43 4.89 20.60
CA GLN A 174 -10.41 6.23 20.00
C GLN A 174 -9.03 6.87 20.08
N GLU A 175 -8.34 6.68 21.21
CA GLU A 175 -6.95 7.13 21.39
C GLU A 175 -5.95 6.32 20.53
N GLN A 176 -6.36 5.18 19.96
CA GLN A 176 -5.53 4.26 19.16
C GLN A 176 -6.12 3.97 17.78
N MET A 177 -6.77 4.95 17.16
CA MET A 177 -7.49 4.74 15.90
C MET A 177 -6.60 4.24 14.75
N THR A 178 -5.31 4.56 14.79
CA THR A 178 -4.32 4.03 13.84
C THR A 178 -4.23 2.51 13.91
N ALA A 179 -4.05 1.92 15.10
CA ALA A 179 -4.05 0.48 15.30
C ALA A 179 -5.39 -0.17 14.96
N VAL A 180 -6.51 0.48 15.32
CA VAL A 180 -7.86 0.03 14.96
C VAL A 180 -8.00 -0.06 13.43
N ALA A 181 -7.57 0.98 12.71
CA ALA A 181 -7.57 0.98 11.25
C ALA A 181 -6.65 -0.11 10.67
N ALA A 182 -5.44 -0.26 11.21
CA ALA A 182 -4.49 -1.28 10.78
C ALA A 182 -5.04 -2.71 10.90
N GLN A 183 -5.80 -2.97 11.96
CA GLN A 183 -6.40 -4.27 12.23
C GLN A 183 -7.67 -4.48 11.39
N ALA A 184 -8.62 -3.54 11.46
CA ALA A 184 -9.92 -3.65 10.79
C ALA A 184 -9.80 -3.69 9.26
N LEU A 185 -8.74 -3.08 8.71
CA LEU A 185 -8.46 -3.01 7.28
C LEU A 185 -7.14 -3.71 6.92
N ASN A 186 -6.69 -4.69 7.70
CA ASN A 186 -5.41 -5.37 7.47
C ASN A 186 -5.26 -5.88 6.03
N ASP A 187 -6.22 -6.68 5.55
CA ASP A 187 -6.14 -7.27 4.21
C ASP A 187 -6.22 -6.19 3.12
N TRP A 188 -7.07 -5.19 3.32
CA TRP A 188 -7.19 -4.03 2.44
C TRP A 188 -5.87 -3.25 2.34
N LEU A 189 -5.21 -2.95 3.46
CA LEU A 189 -3.92 -2.26 3.49
C LEU A 189 -2.80 -3.08 2.85
N ARG A 190 -2.78 -4.41 3.06
CA ARG A 190 -1.82 -5.31 2.38
C ARG A 190 -2.01 -5.28 0.87
N GLN A 191 -3.26 -5.31 0.41
CA GLN A 191 -3.58 -5.23 -1.01
C GLN A 191 -3.30 -3.83 -1.59
N ALA A 192 -3.50 -2.77 -0.80
CA ALA A 192 -3.15 -1.40 -1.19
C ALA A 192 -1.63 -1.29 -1.40
N LEU A 193 -0.82 -1.88 -0.52
CA LEU A 193 0.62 -1.90 -0.66
C LEU A 193 1.08 -2.65 -1.93
N ILE A 194 0.43 -3.76 -2.26
CA ILE A 194 0.66 -4.48 -3.53
C ILE A 194 0.30 -3.58 -4.72
N TYR A 195 -0.84 -2.88 -4.67
CA TYR A 195 -1.24 -1.93 -5.70
C TYR A 195 -0.21 -0.79 -5.87
N CYS A 196 0.28 -0.21 -4.77
CA CYS A 196 1.30 0.83 -4.79
C CYS A 196 2.61 0.31 -5.42
N GLN A 197 3.05 -0.90 -5.07
CA GLN A 197 4.23 -1.53 -5.66
C GLN A 197 4.11 -1.70 -7.18
N ILE A 198 2.94 -2.12 -7.66
CA ILE A 198 2.70 -2.32 -9.10
C ILE A 198 2.65 -0.99 -9.82
N THR A 199 2.05 0.02 -9.22
CA THR A 199 2.02 1.40 -9.76
C THR A 199 3.43 1.93 -9.93
N ASP A 200 4.26 1.84 -8.87
CA ASP A 200 5.65 2.26 -8.87
C ASP A 200 6.47 1.54 -9.95
N LEU A 201 6.40 0.20 -10.01
CA LEU A 201 7.09 -0.56 -11.06
C LEU A 201 6.59 -0.23 -12.46
N GLY A 202 5.28 -0.01 -12.63
CA GLY A 202 4.72 0.40 -13.91
C GLY A 202 5.29 1.73 -14.39
N MET A 203 5.41 2.70 -13.49
CA MET A 203 6.02 4.00 -13.78
C MET A 203 7.51 3.88 -14.11
N GLN A 204 8.28 3.14 -13.30
CA GLN A 204 9.71 2.93 -13.54
C GLN A 204 9.98 2.20 -14.86
N ASN A 205 9.17 1.20 -15.21
CA ASN A 205 9.39 0.45 -16.46
C ASN A 205 8.95 1.22 -17.70
N SER A 206 7.99 2.15 -17.57
CA SER A 206 7.59 3.03 -18.68
C SER A 206 8.71 3.95 -19.14
N THR A 207 9.67 4.27 -18.26
CA THR A 207 10.81 5.14 -18.57
C THR A 207 12.08 4.35 -18.95
N MET A 208 12.17 3.07 -18.59
CA MET A 208 13.41 2.27 -18.72
C MET A 208 13.44 1.27 -19.89
N GLY A 209 12.43 1.23 -20.77
CA GLY A 209 12.49 0.44 -22.00
C GLY A 209 12.54 -1.08 -21.84
N PHE A 210 12.04 -1.63 -20.72
CA PHE A 210 12.05 -3.07 -20.43
C PHE A 210 11.08 -3.88 -21.32
N ASP A 211 11.41 -5.17 -21.53
CA ASP A 211 10.64 -6.17 -22.32
C ASP A 211 9.21 -6.44 -21.83
N THR A 212 8.81 -5.93 -20.66
CA THR A 212 7.43 -6.05 -20.19
C THR A 212 6.56 -5.03 -20.91
N SER A 213 5.69 -5.52 -21.80
CA SER A 213 4.67 -4.70 -22.46
C SER A 213 3.95 -3.80 -21.44
N PRO A 214 3.78 -2.50 -21.71
CA PRO A 214 2.98 -1.58 -20.87
C PRO A 214 1.57 -2.12 -20.55
N HIS A 215 1.02 -2.97 -21.42
CA HIS A 215 -0.26 -3.64 -21.21
C HIS A 215 -0.24 -4.57 -19.99
N THR A 216 0.87 -5.24 -19.72
CA THR A 216 1.01 -6.15 -18.57
C THR A 216 0.90 -5.39 -17.27
N TRP A 217 1.56 -4.24 -17.15
CA TRP A 217 1.50 -3.40 -15.94
C TRP A 217 0.11 -2.84 -15.71
N ILE A 218 -0.54 -2.31 -16.75
CA ILE A 218 -1.92 -1.81 -16.66
C ILE A 218 -2.88 -2.93 -16.25
N ARG A 219 -2.67 -4.15 -16.77
CA ARG A 219 -3.46 -5.32 -16.38
C ARG A 219 -3.31 -5.66 -14.90
N LEU A 220 -2.06 -5.74 -14.43
CA LEU A 220 -1.77 -6.00 -13.01
C LEU A 220 -2.35 -4.89 -12.13
N LEU A 221 -2.27 -3.64 -12.56
CA LEU A 221 -2.82 -2.50 -11.83
C LEU A 221 -4.34 -2.63 -11.64
N CYS A 222 -5.07 -2.93 -12.72
CA CYS A 222 -6.52 -3.11 -12.65
C CYS A 222 -6.92 -4.31 -11.78
N ILE A 223 -6.22 -5.45 -11.92
CA ILE A 223 -6.45 -6.64 -11.09
C ILE A 223 -6.33 -6.32 -9.60
N ASN A 224 -5.26 -5.61 -9.24
CA ASN A 224 -4.98 -5.33 -7.84
C ASN A 224 -5.87 -4.22 -7.28
N TRP A 225 -6.34 -3.32 -8.15
CA TRP A 225 -7.40 -2.37 -7.79
C TRP A 225 -8.75 -3.06 -7.54
N ASP A 226 -9.16 -4.01 -8.39
CA ASP A 226 -10.41 -4.77 -8.19
C ASP A 226 -10.37 -5.56 -6.87
N ARG A 227 -9.23 -6.20 -6.59
CA ARG A 227 -9.01 -6.88 -5.30
C ARG A 227 -9.10 -5.92 -4.13
N LEU A 228 -8.50 -4.74 -4.25
CA LEU A 228 -8.54 -3.72 -3.22
C LEU A 228 -9.98 -3.31 -2.90
N VAL A 229 -10.80 -3.05 -3.93
CA VAL A 229 -12.23 -2.73 -3.78
C VAL A 229 -12.98 -3.91 -3.13
N ALA A 230 -12.76 -5.14 -3.61
CA ALA A 230 -13.42 -6.33 -3.05
C ALA A 230 -13.07 -6.58 -1.59
N LEU A 231 -11.84 -6.29 -1.16
CA LEU A 231 -11.42 -6.40 0.24
C LEU A 231 -12.03 -5.31 1.12
N LEU A 232 -12.20 -4.09 0.61
CA LEU A 232 -12.93 -3.04 1.33
C LEU A 232 -14.38 -3.46 1.60
N ASP A 233 -15.01 -4.12 0.63
CA ASP A 233 -16.38 -4.58 0.73
C ASP A 233 -16.55 -5.67 1.78
N LYS A 234 -15.54 -6.56 1.88
CA LYS A 234 -15.48 -7.63 2.88
C LYS A 234 -15.07 -7.14 4.28
N ALA A 235 -14.43 -5.98 4.41
CA ALA A 235 -13.96 -5.49 5.69
C ALA A 235 -15.13 -5.31 6.69
N GLU A 236 -14.93 -5.71 7.94
CA GLU A 236 -15.95 -5.62 9.00
C GLU A 236 -15.98 -4.22 9.64
N ILE A 237 -16.17 -3.21 8.81
CA ILE A 237 -16.33 -1.80 9.21
C ILE A 237 -17.70 -1.29 8.77
N ASN A 238 -18.18 -0.22 9.42
CA ASN A 238 -19.51 0.30 9.14
C ASN A 238 -19.64 0.84 7.69
N ALA A 239 -20.88 0.85 7.18
CA ALA A 239 -21.16 1.22 5.81
C ALA A 239 -20.80 2.69 5.48
N LYS A 240 -20.92 3.61 6.45
CA LYS A 240 -20.56 5.03 6.25
C LYS A 240 -19.05 5.20 6.07
N ALA A 241 -18.24 4.50 6.87
CA ALA A 241 -16.79 4.47 6.72
C ALA A 241 -16.39 3.86 5.37
N LYS A 242 -17.01 2.74 4.94
CA LYS A 242 -16.78 2.18 3.59
C LYS A 242 -17.09 3.18 2.49
N ALA A 243 -18.25 3.86 2.58
CA ALA A 243 -18.65 4.86 1.60
C ALA A 243 -17.67 6.06 1.56
N ALA A 244 -17.20 6.51 2.72
CA ALA A 244 -16.21 7.57 2.82
C ALA A 244 -14.86 7.17 2.20
N ILE A 245 -14.37 5.95 2.45
CA ILE A 245 -13.15 5.41 1.83
C ILE A 245 -13.33 5.32 0.31
N ARG A 246 -14.45 4.77 -0.17
CA ARG A 246 -14.76 4.69 -1.61
C ARG A 246 -14.75 6.06 -2.27
N LYS A 247 -15.37 7.07 -1.64
CA LYS A 247 -15.39 8.44 -2.14
C LYS A 247 -13.98 9.00 -2.36
N GLN A 248 -13.07 8.78 -1.40
CA GLN A 248 -11.66 9.19 -1.55
C GLN A 248 -10.97 8.42 -2.69
N MET A 249 -11.33 7.15 -2.91
CA MET A 249 -10.79 6.31 -3.98
C MET A 249 -11.31 6.65 -5.39
N GLU A 250 -12.39 7.42 -5.53
CA GLU A 250 -13.03 7.71 -6.82
C GLU A 250 -12.10 8.33 -7.86
N GLN A 251 -11.20 9.23 -7.45
CA GLN A 251 -10.26 9.85 -8.39
C GLN A 251 -9.31 8.80 -8.98
N LYS A 252 -8.76 7.91 -8.14
CA LYS A 252 -7.90 6.81 -8.61
C LYS A 252 -8.70 5.81 -9.45
N GLN A 253 -9.94 5.48 -9.05
CA GLN A 253 -10.87 4.65 -9.82
C GLN A 253 -11.07 5.18 -11.25
N ARG A 254 -11.36 6.47 -11.41
CA ARG A 254 -11.51 7.10 -12.75
C ARG A 254 -10.26 6.92 -13.61
N GLY A 255 -9.07 7.05 -13.01
CA GLY A 255 -7.81 6.78 -13.69
C GLY A 255 -7.69 5.33 -14.16
N ILE A 256 -8.04 4.37 -13.29
CA ILE A 256 -8.07 2.93 -13.63
C ILE A 256 -9.05 2.65 -14.78
N ASP A 257 -10.26 3.21 -14.72
CA ASP A 257 -11.28 2.97 -15.75
C ASP A 257 -10.92 3.59 -17.09
N ALA A 258 -10.25 4.76 -17.11
CA ALA A 258 -9.70 5.33 -18.34
C ALA A 258 -8.64 4.41 -18.98
N MET A 259 -7.78 3.80 -18.17
CA MET A 259 -6.79 2.82 -18.65
C MET A 259 -7.45 1.54 -19.18
N ARG A 260 -8.57 1.09 -18.61
CA ARG A 260 -9.35 -0.05 -19.11
C ARG A 260 -9.99 0.26 -20.45
N TRP A 261 -10.68 1.40 -20.55
CA TRP A 261 -11.49 1.78 -21.70
C TRP A 261 -10.63 1.90 -22.97
N SER A 262 -9.47 2.56 -22.88
CA SER A 262 -8.53 2.70 -23.99
C SER A 262 -7.98 1.37 -24.52
N ARG A 263 -8.23 0.25 -23.83
CA ARG A 263 -7.64 -1.07 -24.13
C ARG A 263 -8.66 -2.19 -24.15
N LYS A 264 -9.96 -1.90 -24.31
CA LYS A 264 -11.07 -2.88 -24.21
C LYS A 264 -10.84 -4.17 -25.03
N ALA A 265 -10.20 -4.06 -26.20
CA ALA A 265 -9.83 -5.20 -27.06
C ALA A 265 -8.77 -6.15 -26.46
N PHE A 266 -7.97 -5.71 -25.49
CA PHE A 266 -6.89 -6.52 -24.88
C PHE A 266 -7.34 -7.34 -23.66
N TRP A 267 -8.55 -7.09 -23.13
CA TRP A 267 -9.03 -7.72 -21.90
C TRP A 267 -9.74 -9.06 -22.13
N THR A 268 -10.14 -9.34 -23.37
CA THR A 268 -10.72 -10.63 -23.76
C THR A 268 -9.61 -11.66 -23.94
N GLY A 269 -9.12 -12.22 -22.83
CA GLY A 269 -8.17 -13.33 -22.82
C GLY A 269 -7.46 -13.51 -21.45
N PRO A 270 -7.02 -14.73 -21.10
CA PRO A 270 -6.27 -14.98 -19.86
C PRO A 270 -4.98 -14.15 -19.83
N ALA A 271 -4.57 -13.71 -18.63
CA ALA A 271 -3.35 -12.94 -18.43
C ALA A 271 -2.16 -13.82 -18.80
N LYS A 272 -1.61 -13.65 -20.01
CA LYS A 272 -0.39 -14.37 -20.38
C LYS A 272 0.78 -13.75 -19.61
N HIS A 273 1.48 -14.59 -18.85
CA HIS A 273 2.64 -14.18 -18.08
C HIS A 273 3.76 -13.70 -19.04
N PRO A 274 4.44 -12.57 -18.77
CA PRO A 274 5.43 -11.99 -19.69
C PRO A 274 6.65 -12.88 -20.00
N LYS A 275 6.77 -14.02 -19.32
CA LYS A 275 7.82 -15.02 -19.53
C LYS A 275 7.31 -16.46 -19.72
N SER A 276 6.05 -16.66 -20.11
CA SER A 276 5.63 -18.00 -20.55
C SER A 276 6.38 -18.34 -21.83
N LYS A 277 7.54 -19.01 -21.69
CA LYS A 277 8.30 -19.60 -22.79
C LYS A 277 7.38 -20.59 -23.50
N GLY A 278 6.73 -20.19 -24.59
CA GLY A 278 5.78 -21.06 -25.28
C GLY A 278 4.89 -20.40 -26.34
N ALA A 279 4.83 -19.07 -26.44
CA ALA A 279 4.07 -18.42 -27.52
C ALA A 279 4.99 -17.97 -28.66
N VAL A 280 5.34 -18.90 -29.53
CA VAL A 280 5.65 -18.56 -30.93
C VAL A 280 4.33 -18.07 -31.52
N THR A 281 4.10 -16.75 -31.56
CA THR A 281 3.00 -16.20 -32.34
C THR A 281 3.42 -16.23 -33.80
N SER A 282 3.05 -17.30 -34.50
CA SER A 282 2.89 -17.27 -35.94
C SER A 282 1.71 -16.34 -36.25
N PHE A 283 1.94 -15.02 -36.28
CA PHE A 283 1.08 -14.12 -37.03
C PHE A 283 1.45 -14.30 -38.50
N GLY A 284 0.81 -15.28 -39.14
CA GLY A 284 0.72 -15.33 -40.59
C GLY A 284 -0.10 -14.13 -41.03
N LEU A 285 0.55 -13.16 -41.67
CA LEU A 285 -0.12 -12.17 -42.50
C LEU A 285 -0.61 -12.93 -43.75
N GLY A 286 -1.91 -13.18 -43.79
CA GLY A 286 -2.65 -13.48 -45.02
C GLY A 286 -3.41 -12.24 -45.45
#